data_AF-A8TVQ3-F1
#
_entry.id   AF-A8TVQ3-F1
#
_cell.length_a   1.000
_cell.length_b   1.000
_cell.length_c   1.000
_cell.angle_alpha   90.00
_cell.angle_beta   90.00
_cell.angle_gamma   90.00
#
_symmetry.space_group_name_H-M   'P 1'
#
loop_
_entity.id
_entity.type
_entity.pdbx_description
1 polymer ?
#
loop_
_entity_poly.entity_id
_entity_poly.type
_entity_poly.pdbx_seq_one_letter_code
_entity_poly.pdbx_strand_id
1 'polypeptide(L)'
;MGVRKEPFVTKTAANDSAMKPSDFKRWRKSLKLSQKDAAEVLGLKRRVVQYYEKGERDVEAVTIPKYIRLACSAVASGVEDYAGPTKEKPAKPNASDQAG
;
A
#
# COMPACT_ATOMS: atom_id res chain seq x y z
N MET A 1 -3.82 -15.60 32.04
CA MET A 1 -3.87 -14.20 31.56
C MET A 1 -3.51 -14.18 30.07
N GLY A 2 -4.49 -14.34 29.19
CA GLY A 2 -4.27 -14.27 27.74
C GLY A 2 -4.45 -12.82 27.28
N VAL A 3 -3.37 -12.19 26.83
CA VAL A 3 -3.41 -10.81 26.31
C VAL A 3 -4.24 -10.83 25.03
N ARG A 4 -5.48 -10.33 25.09
CA ARG A 4 -6.30 -10.08 23.91
C ARG A 4 -5.57 -8.99 23.11
N LYS A 5 -4.91 -9.36 22.01
CA LYS A 5 -4.44 -8.37 21.04
C LYS A 5 -5.67 -7.82 20.36
N GLU A 6 -6.18 -6.70 20.87
CA GLU A 6 -7.21 -5.92 20.21
C GLU A 6 -6.75 -5.64 18.76
N PRO A 7 -7.54 -5.99 17.74
CA PRO A 7 -7.21 -5.60 16.39
C PRO A 7 -7.28 -4.08 16.30
N PHE A 8 -6.24 -3.46 15.75
CA PHE A 8 -6.23 -2.06 15.35
C PHE A 8 -7.29 -1.86 14.25
N VAL A 9 -8.55 -1.71 14.61
CA VAL A 9 -9.64 -1.43 13.69
C VAL A 9 -9.81 0.08 13.65
N THR A 10 -9.04 0.74 12.78
CA THR A 10 -9.35 2.11 12.39
C THR A 10 -10.63 2.09 11.58
N LYS A 11 -11.76 2.37 12.24
CA LYS A 11 -13.04 2.67 11.62
C LYS A 11 -12.87 3.92 10.72
N THR A 12 -12.56 3.70 9.45
CA THR A 12 -12.40 4.79 8.46
C THR A 12 -13.72 4.92 7.70
N ALA A 13 -14.29 6.12 7.69
CA ALA A 13 -15.50 6.46 6.95
C ALA A 13 -15.35 6.14 5.45
N ALA A 14 -16.42 5.63 4.85
CA ALA A 14 -16.49 5.27 3.44
C ALA A 14 -16.32 6.52 2.55
N ASN A 15 -15.10 6.74 2.06
CA ASN A 15 -14.85 7.69 0.98
C ASN A 15 -15.17 7.01 -0.35
N ASP A 16 -16.03 7.64 -1.16
CA ASP A 16 -16.50 7.16 -2.48
C ASP A 16 -15.36 7.04 -3.53
N SER A 17 -14.16 7.55 -3.20
CA SER A 17 -12.93 7.43 -3.99
C SER A 17 -11.97 6.32 -3.52
N ALA A 18 -12.44 5.39 -2.67
CA ALA A 18 -11.64 4.27 -2.18
C ALA A 18 -11.50 3.17 -3.25
N MET A 19 -10.27 2.64 -3.42
CA MET A 19 -10.00 1.48 -4.28
C MET A 19 -10.97 0.34 -3.96
N LYS A 20 -11.69 -0.15 -4.98
CA LYS A 20 -12.67 -1.23 -4.83
C LYS A 20 -11.97 -2.60 -4.70
N PRO A 21 -12.62 -3.60 -4.08
CA PRO A 21 -12.08 -4.96 -4.00
C PRO A 21 -11.69 -5.55 -5.37
N SER A 22 -12.51 -5.30 -6.38
CA SER A 22 -12.26 -5.70 -7.77
C SER A 22 -11.02 -5.03 -8.36
N ASP A 23 -10.79 -3.75 -8.06
CA ASP A 23 -9.62 -3.02 -8.53
C ASP A 23 -8.34 -3.52 -7.86
N PHE A 24 -8.39 -3.85 -6.56
CA PHE A 24 -7.27 -4.45 -5.85
C PHE A 24 -6.89 -5.82 -6.43
N LYS A 25 -7.89 -6.65 -6.72
CA LYS A 25 -7.68 -7.92 -7.43
C LYS A 25 -7.07 -7.71 -8.82
N ARG A 26 -7.55 -6.70 -9.56
CA ARG A 26 -7.05 -6.36 -10.90
C ARG A 26 -5.60 -5.89 -10.87
N TRP A 27 -5.24 -5.00 -9.94
CA TRP A 27 -3.85 -4.57 -9.71
C TRP A 27 -2.91 -5.75 -9.48
N ARG A 28 -3.28 -6.67 -8.58
CA ARG A 28 -2.47 -7.86 -8.30
C ARG A 28 -2.26 -8.70 -9.56
N LYS A 29 -3.34 -8.93 -10.30
CA LYS A 29 -3.32 -9.74 -11.52
C LYS A 29 -2.54 -9.07 -12.66
N SER A 30 -2.58 -7.74 -12.81
CA SER A 30 -1.77 -7.04 -13.81
C SER A 30 -0.27 -7.17 -13.55
N LEU A 31 0.13 -7.31 -12.28
CA LEU A 31 1.52 -7.58 -11.87
C LEU A 31 1.87 -9.08 -11.85
N LYS A 32 0.95 -9.96 -12.27
CA LYS A 32 1.10 -11.42 -12.25
C LYS A 32 1.40 -12.02 -10.86
N LEU A 33 1.08 -11.29 -9.79
CA LEU A 33 1.33 -11.73 -8.42
C LEU A 33 0.29 -12.77 -7.95
N SER A 34 0.72 -13.80 -7.27
CA SER A 34 -0.17 -14.67 -6.48
C SER A 34 -0.71 -13.92 -5.25
N GLN A 35 -1.74 -14.45 -4.58
CA GLN A 35 -2.19 -13.85 -3.30
C GLN A 35 -1.10 -13.91 -2.22
N LYS A 36 -0.18 -14.88 -2.31
CA LYS A 36 0.97 -15.01 -1.41
C LYS A 36 1.99 -13.92 -1.73
N ASP A 37 2.37 -13.77 -2.99
CA ASP A 37 3.40 -12.81 -3.43
C ASP A 37 2.95 -11.37 -3.14
N ALA A 38 1.68 -11.06 -3.40
CA ALA A 38 1.12 -9.75 -3.06
C ALA A 38 1.13 -9.48 -1.55
N ALA A 39 1.01 -10.51 -0.72
CA ALA A 39 1.12 -10.37 0.72
C ALA A 39 2.57 -10.12 1.13
N GLU A 40 3.52 -10.82 0.53
CA GLU A 40 4.96 -10.63 0.77
C GLU A 40 5.41 -9.21 0.39
N VAL A 41 5.10 -8.75 -0.82
CA VAL A 41 5.51 -7.42 -1.30
C VAL A 41 4.84 -6.29 -0.51
N LEU A 42 3.60 -6.48 -0.04
CA LEU A 42 2.92 -5.46 0.79
C LEU A 42 3.24 -5.57 2.29
N GLY A 43 4.04 -6.56 2.73
CA GLY A 43 4.29 -6.81 4.15
C GLY A 43 3.04 -7.22 4.95
N LEU A 44 2.11 -7.93 4.31
CA LEU A 44 0.83 -8.36 4.89
C LEU A 44 0.77 -9.87 5.12
N LYS A 45 -0.19 -10.31 5.94
CA LYS A 45 -0.60 -11.71 5.95
C LYS A 45 -1.44 -12.02 4.71
N ARG A 46 -1.26 -13.19 4.11
CA ARG A 46 -2.07 -13.66 2.95
C ARG A 46 -3.58 -13.51 3.16
N ARG A 47 -4.06 -13.73 4.39
CA ARG A 47 -5.49 -13.58 4.73
C ARG A 47 -6.00 -12.14 4.59
N VAL A 48 -5.15 -11.13 4.80
CA VAL A 48 -5.52 -9.72 4.65
C VAL A 48 -5.73 -9.38 3.17
N VAL A 49 -4.89 -9.90 2.28
CA VAL A 49 -5.08 -9.78 0.81
C VAL A 49 -6.43 -10.36 0.41
N GLN A 50 -6.82 -11.50 0.95
CA GLN A 50 -8.13 -12.11 0.69
C GLN A 50 -9.29 -11.22 1.16
N TYR A 51 -9.18 -10.60 2.34
CA TYR A 51 -10.20 -9.66 2.81
C TYR A 51 -10.35 -8.45 1.90
N TYR A 52 -9.24 -7.88 1.41
CA TYR A 52 -9.31 -6.77 0.46
C TYR A 52 -9.88 -7.16 -0.90
N GLU A 53 -9.57 -8.35 -1.42
CA GLU A 53 -10.16 -8.83 -2.69
C GLU A 53 -11.64 -9.18 -2.56
N LYS A 54 -12.06 -9.68 -1.40
CA LYS A 54 -13.47 -10.02 -1.13
C LYS A 54 -14.29 -8.78 -0.75
N GLY A 55 -13.66 -7.79 -0.14
CA GLY A 55 -14.33 -6.61 0.43
C GLY A 55 -14.97 -6.86 1.79
N GLU A 56 -14.65 -7.98 2.46
CA GLU A 56 -15.25 -8.34 3.75
C GLU A 56 -14.32 -9.18 4.63
N ARG A 57 -14.53 -9.11 5.94
CA ARG A 57 -13.91 -9.92 6.99
C ARG A 57 -15.01 -10.39 7.93
N ASP A 58 -15.18 -11.70 8.06
CA ASP A 58 -16.12 -12.30 9.01
C ASP A 58 -17.50 -11.62 8.98
N VAL A 59 -18.03 -11.37 7.76
CA VAL A 59 -19.30 -10.70 7.44
C VAL A 59 -19.28 -9.16 7.51
N GLU A 60 -18.26 -8.54 8.09
CA GLU A 60 -18.10 -7.08 8.08
C GLU A 60 -17.46 -6.58 6.79
N ALA A 61 -17.99 -5.52 6.20
CA ALA A 61 -17.37 -4.87 5.04
C ALA A 61 -16.00 -4.29 5.40
N VAL A 62 -14.99 -4.59 4.57
CA VAL A 62 -13.62 -4.11 4.75
C VAL A 62 -13.29 -3.11 3.65
N THR A 63 -12.89 -1.91 4.08
CA THR A 63 -12.33 -0.91 3.19
C THR A 63 -10.82 -1.10 3.08
N ILE A 64 -10.26 -0.81 1.90
CA ILE A 64 -8.81 -0.85 1.68
C ILE A 64 -8.21 0.46 2.23
N PRO A 65 -7.37 0.41 3.28
CA PRO A 65 -6.83 1.61 3.90
C PRO A 65 -5.97 2.44 2.94
N LYS A 66 -5.90 3.77 3.18
CA LYS A 66 -5.11 4.69 2.34
C LYS A 66 -3.67 4.23 2.15
N TYR A 67 -3.00 3.81 3.23
CA TYR A 67 -1.60 3.38 3.16
C TYR A 67 -1.40 2.14 2.29
N ILE A 68 -2.37 1.22 2.25
CA ILE A 68 -2.34 0.07 1.33
C ILE A 68 -2.47 0.52 -0.12
N ARG A 69 -3.39 1.45 -0.40
CA ARG A 69 -3.56 1.99 -1.76
C ARG A 69 -2.30 2.68 -2.27
N LEU A 70 -1.62 3.43 -1.39
CA LEU A 70 -0.33 4.05 -1.69
C LEU A 70 0.76 2.99 -1.95
N ALA A 71 0.83 1.94 -1.13
CA ALA A 71 1.77 0.84 -1.34
C ALA A 71 1.52 0.11 -2.68
N CYS A 72 0.26 -0.16 -3.04
CA CYS A 72 -0.08 -0.73 -4.35
C CYS A 72 0.41 0.13 -5.51
N SER A 73 0.27 1.46 -5.38
CA SER A 73 0.79 2.40 -6.39
C SER A 73 2.32 2.33 -6.49
N ALA A 74 3.03 2.31 -5.36
CA ALA A 74 4.48 2.22 -5.33
C ALA A 74 4.98 0.93 -6.02
N VAL A 75 4.39 -0.22 -5.67
CA VAL A 75 4.72 -1.52 -6.25
C VAL A 75 4.41 -1.55 -7.75
N ALA A 76 3.29 -0.97 -8.18
CA ALA A 76 2.97 -0.85 -9.61
C ALA A 76 3.98 0.03 -10.37
N SER A 77 4.63 0.97 -9.68
CA SER A 77 5.74 1.78 -10.21
C SER A 77 7.12 1.11 -10.05
N GLY A 78 7.19 -0.12 -9.55
CA GLY A 78 8.44 -0.86 -9.36
C GLY A 78 9.19 -0.53 -8.07
N VAL A 79 8.55 0.16 -7.11
CA VAL A 79 9.13 0.46 -5.79
C VAL A 79 8.61 -0.56 -4.78
N GLU A 80 9.47 -1.51 -4.40
CA GLU A 80 9.16 -2.56 -3.41
C GLU A 80 9.73 -2.27 -2.03
N ASP A 81 10.80 -1.48 -1.94
CA ASP A 81 11.42 -1.05 -0.68
C ASP A 81 11.81 0.44 -0.75
N TYR A 82 11.77 1.12 0.38
CA TYR A 82 12.04 2.56 0.47
C TYR A 82 12.78 2.91 1.76
N ALA A 83 14.05 3.27 1.63
CA ALA A 83 14.95 3.60 2.74
C ALA A 83 14.69 4.97 3.39
N GLY A 84 13.71 5.74 2.89
CA GLY A 84 13.48 7.12 3.32
C GLY A 84 14.27 8.15 2.51
N PRO A 85 14.05 9.45 2.76
CA PRO A 85 14.79 10.51 2.10
C PRO A 85 16.28 10.46 2.49
N THR A 86 17.17 10.64 1.51
CA THR A 86 18.60 10.82 1.80
C THR A 86 18.79 12.09 2.63
N LYS A 87 19.72 12.07 3.58
CA LYS A 87 20.06 13.26 4.39
C LYS A 87 20.83 14.31 3.59
N GLU A 88 20.78 14.28 2.26
CA GLU A 88 21.53 15.22 1.44
C GLU A 88 20.89 16.60 1.55
N LYS A 89 21.65 17.49 2.20
CA LYS A 89 21.41 18.93 2.17
C LYS A 89 21.25 19.35 0.71
N PRO A 90 20.22 20.15 0.34
CA PRO A 90 20.01 20.52 -1.05
C PRO A 90 21.29 21.12 -1.60
N ALA A 91 21.85 20.47 -2.63
CA ALA A 91 23.00 20.99 -3.35
C ALA A 91 22.62 22.38 -3.85
N LYS A 92 23.38 23.39 -3.41
CA LYS A 92 23.21 24.76 -3.93
C LYS A 92 23.28 24.68 -5.46
N PRO A 93 22.37 25.34 -6.19
CA PRO A 93 22.51 25.43 -7.64
C PRO A 93 23.86 26.11 -7.91
N ASN A 94 24.75 25.41 -8.63
CA ASN A 94 26.02 25.99 -9.08
C ASN A 94 25.67 27.10 -10.07
N ALA A 95 25.82 28.34 -9.63
CA ALA A 95 25.84 29.51 -10.48
C ALA A 95 27.15 29.51 -11.27
N SER A 96 27.21 28.74 -12.35
CA SER A 96 28.27 28.84 -13.35
C SER A 96 27.72 28.56 -14.74
N ASP A 97 26.70 29.33 -15.13
CA ASP A 97 26.46 29.69 -16.53
C ASP A 97 26.69 31.20 -16.65
N GLN A 98 27.97 31.58 -16.67
CA GLN A 98 28.42 32.84 -17.27
C GLN A 98 29.50 32.47 -18.28
N ALA A 99 29.09 32.31 -19.54
CA ALA A 99 29.93 32.46 -20.71
C ALA A 99 29.02 32.88 -21.87
N GLY A 100 29.17 34.13 -22.31
CA GLY A 100 28.43 34.74 -23.42
C GLY A 100 28.30 36.24 -23.24
#